data_AF-A0A5F8GW17-F1
#
_entry.id   AF-A0A5F8GW17-F1
#
_cell.length_a   1.000
_cell.length_b   1.000
_cell.length_c   1.000
_cell.angle_alpha   90.00
_cell.angle_beta   90.00
_cell.angle_gamma   90.00
#
_symmetry.space_group_name_H-M   'P 1'
#
loop_
_entity.id
_entity.type
_entity.pdbx_description
1 polymer ?
#
loop_
_entity_poly.entity_id
_entity_poly.type
_entity_poly.pdbx_seq_one_letter_code
_entity_poly.pdbx_strand_id
1 'polypeptide(L)'
;MMEENGRFQLEMSITDSITTCLSPPVYDMVCRLGFDTKESCDINSLVSQHGEICWKILAECICYTDSGENVDYLKSVSLLGPVCEAVHTHIYSLTKAQFEVRYTFWCQWTNFPELFPEIFVALKSLQPEAIPLSLMKLTSCLERALGNVFLLIGKECPFLLRDLLVSKELAEVFGQSVMNILRVFIGSPHGLNLRNILWHGFVSPKEIPPKYCSMLVFLTAGLGQLLKSYLQQTNFALVHRPFVTFTNLKDLIIFPDINDEVLSVVEELIKKSTFVLKIMIPFWEAIVMKFRSHRYADCIILLLTQLETGLRKIFTEVNKCPKRFLTAESTAFYTTFDEMLAKQLNDVEINHLPFFLGESAMEFLWDFLNHQEGPRVRDHLSHGEVNLNDFPKEVTNQLLAFSIVLLFRFVGEDVLSVSMENVSIRILISCANRYCSQFHPVSQLKKKILHCEKSIKIWPQLPLVPEEQIPEATRLESSSEVNDCDNLIIKISSELQYYMLQSDHNFNNLLDYPPTENWSLLLHELCSRHIRTLYCPRSVLEVLAILQKISVHCHLVSDQIIATTEVRYKQWVQKTLRSRQRQNYLRMLNSIKLLSSVLQLLLLLITMELVSIHIVNEKNACEYQQYLKNGK
;
A
#
# COMPACT_ATOMS: atom_id res chain seq x y z
N MET A 1 16.39 17.67 22.47
CA MET A 1 16.49 19.01 21.86
C MET A 1 15.09 19.60 21.81
N MET A 2 14.63 20.04 22.97
CA MET A 2 13.49 20.92 23.14
C MET A 2 14.12 22.28 23.35
N GLU A 3 13.91 23.19 22.41
CA GLU A 3 14.17 24.65 22.44
C GLU A 3 14.59 25.11 21.03
N GLU A 4 13.62 25.19 20.13
CA GLU A 4 13.62 26.17 19.02
C GLU A 4 12.21 26.24 18.37
N ASN A 5 11.16 26.31 19.20
CA ASN A 5 9.79 26.63 18.75
C ASN A 5 9.51 28.13 18.87
N GLY A 6 10.36 28.95 18.25
CA GLY A 6 10.27 30.41 18.27
C GLY A 6 9.97 30.99 16.89
N ARG A 7 8.70 31.39 16.68
CA ARG A 7 8.18 32.29 15.62
C ARG A 7 8.07 31.72 14.19
N PHE A 8 6.97 31.00 13.96
CA PHE A 8 6.21 31.10 12.71
C PHE A 8 4.82 31.65 13.02
N GLN A 9 4.76 32.97 13.25
CA GLN A 9 3.52 33.72 13.50
C GLN A 9 3.20 34.63 12.30
N LEU A 10 3.46 34.14 11.08
CA LEU A 10 3.05 34.75 9.83
C LEU A 10 2.28 33.70 9.01
N GLU A 11 1.08 34.05 8.58
CA GLU A 11 0.10 33.27 7.77
C GLU A 11 -0.97 32.42 8.49
N MET A 12 -1.37 32.79 9.72
CA MET A 12 -2.66 32.33 10.28
C MET A 12 -3.92 32.92 9.61
N SER A 13 -3.80 33.82 8.63
CA SER A 13 -4.98 34.48 8.00
C SER A 13 -5.53 33.78 6.76
N ILE A 14 -4.83 32.80 6.18
CA ILE A 14 -5.30 32.11 4.96
C ILE A 14 -6.21 30.92 5.32
N THR A 15 -5.90 30.18 6.39
CA THR A 15 -6.57 28.91 6.74
C THR A 15 -8.04 29.04 7.13
N ASP A 16 -8.49 30.20 7.59
CA ASP A 16 -9.88 30.43 8.01
C ASP A 16 -10.83 30.79 6.85
N SER A 17 -10.30 31.00 5.64
CA SER A 17 -11.04 31.42 4.45
C SER A 17 -11.11 30.38 3.32
N ILE A 18 -10.42 29.24 3.47
CA ILE A 18 -10.40 28.19 2.45
C ILE A 18 -11.79 27.55 2.42
N THR A 19 -12.49 27.71 1.30
CA THR A 19 -13.82 27.13 1.05
C THR A 19 -13.77 25.93 0.10
N THR A 20 -12.64 25.73 -0.59
CA THR A 20 -12.36 24.64 -1.52
C THR A 20 -10.86 24.35 -1.58
N CYS A 21 -10.49 23.09 -1.84
CA CYS A 21 -9.12 22.69 -2.16
C CYS A 21 -8.91 22.45 -3.68
N LEU A 22 -9.95 22.66 -4.50
CA LEU A 22 -9.82 22.65 -5.96
C LEU A 22 -9.23 23.98 -6.44
N SER A 23 -8.39 23.94 -7.47
CA SER A 23 -7.99 25.17 -8.15
C SER A 23 -9.20 25.80 -8.86
N PRO A 24 -9.19 27.14 -9.10
CA PRO A 24 -10.33 27.80 -9.74
C PRO A 24 -10.77 27.16 -11.07
N PRO A 25 -9.87 26.79 -12.02
CA PRO A 25 -10.28 26.14 -13.26
C PRO A 25 -10.96 24.78 -13.03
N VAL A 26 -10.46 24.00 -12.07
CA VAL A 26 -11.02 22.68 -11.74
C VAL A 26 -12.36 22.83 -11.04
N TYR A 27 -12.46 23.78 -10.11
CA TYR A 27 -13.72 24.12 -9.43
C TYR A 27 -14.78 24.54 -10.44
N ASP A 28 -14.46 25.43 -11.37
CA ASP A 28 -15.39 25.88 -12.41
C ASP A 28 -15.80 24.71 -13.31
N MET A 29 -14.85 23.88 -13.76
CA MET A 29 -15.10 22.69 -14.58
C MET A 29 -16.00 21.65 -13.90
N VAL A 30 -15.81 21.40 -12.61
CA VAL A 30 -16.49 20.33 -11.88
C VAL A 30 -17.81 20.81 -11.28
N CYS A 31 -17.84 21.99 -10.67
CA CYS A 31 -18.95 22.43 -9.84
C CYS A 31 -19.93 23.37 -10.56
N ARG A 32 -19.51 24.04 -11.65
CA ARG A 32 -20.33 25.03 -12.36
C ARG A 32 -20.66 24.62 -13.79
N LEU A 33 -19.64 24.27 -14.57
CA LEU A 33 -19.78 23.98 -15.99
C LEU A 33 -20.81 22.85 -16.25
N GLY A 34 -21.71 23.09 -17.20
CA GLY A 34 -22.79 22.16 -17.54
C GLY A 34 -24.03 22.26 -16.65
N PHE A 35 -23.97 23.00 -15.53
CA PHE A 35 -25.15 23.23 -14.67
C PHE A 35 -25.64 24.69 -14.70
N ASP A 36 -24.92 25.58 -15.38
CA ASP A 36 -25.32 26.98 -15.57
C ASP A 36 -26.48 27.13 -16.58
N THR A 37 -26.59 26.21 -17.54
CA THR A 37 -27.65 26.21 -18.55
C THR A 37 -28.89 25.46 -18.06
N LYS A 38 -30.07 26.08 -18.17
CA LYS A 38 -31.36 25.47 -17.80
C LYS A 38 -31.98 24.61 -18.91
N GLU A 39 -31.17 24.14 -19.85
CA GLU A 39 -31.66 23.28 -20.93
C GLU A 39 -32.16 21.96 -20.33
N SER A 40 -33.40 21.58 -20.62
CA SER A 40 -33.97 20.34 -20.10
C SER A 40 -33.77 19.22 -21.10
N CYS A 41 -33.06 18.17 -20.70
CA CYS A 41 -32.96 16.92 -21.45
C CYS A 41 -34.11 15.98 -21.06
N ASP A 42 -34.84 15.43 -22.05
CA ASP A 42 -35.87 14.43 -21.79
C ASP A 42 -35.24 13.06 -21.54
N ILE A 43 -35.47 12.52 -20.34
CA ILE A 43 -34.98 11.20 -19.94
C ILE A 43 -35.45 10.08 -20.87
N ASN A 44 -36.63 10.19 -21.48
CA ASN A 44 -37.15 9.16 -22.38
C ASN A 44 -36.33 9.02 -23.67
N SER A 45 -35.52 10.03 -23.99
CA SER A 45 -34.56 9.95 -25.09
C SER A 45 -33.31 9.14 -24.71
N LEU A 46 -32.93 9.18 -23.42
CA LEU A 46 -31.69 8.59 -22.89
C LEU A 46 -31.86 7.13 -22.45
N VAL A 47 -33.03 6.75 -21.97
CA VAL A 47 -33.29 5.40 -21.46
C VAL A 47 -34.68 4.90 -21.85
N SER A 48 -34.75 3.64 -22.28
CA SER A 48 -36.01 2.98 -22.59
C SER A 48 -36.81 2.65 -21.32
N GLN A 49 -38.09 2.31 -21.46
CA GLN A 49 -38.93 1.88 -20.32
C GLN A 49 -38.36 0.64 -19.60
N HIS A 50 -37.58 -0.17 -20.29
CA HIS A 50 -36.94 -1.38 -19.75
C HIS A 50 -35.54 -1.12 -19.17
N GLY A 51 -35.08 0.15 -19.14
CA GLY A 51 -33.77 0.51 -18.60
C GLY A 51 -32.61 0.42 -19.59
N GLU A 52 -32.88 0.25 -20.89
CA GLU A 52 -31.83 0.19 -21.93
C GLU A 52 -31.32 1.60 -22.25
N ILE A 53 -30.00 1.76 -22.25
CA ILE A 53 -29.36 3.06 -22.39
C ILE A 53 -29.09 3.41 -23.85
N CYS A 54 -29.52 4.61 -24.26
CA CYS A 54 -29.33 5.13 -25.61
C CYS A 54 -27.96 5.82 -25.75
N TRP A 55 -26.93 5.05 -26.09
CA TRP A 55 -25.57 5.55 -26.29
C TRP A 55 -25.43 6.56 -27.43
N LYS A 56 -26.31 6.52 -28.44
CA LYS A 56 -26.28 7.44 -29.57
C LYS A 56 -26.39 8.90 -29.13
N ILE A 57 -27.38 9.20 -28.28
CA ILE A 57 -27.61 10.56 -27.79
C ILE A 57 -26.47 11.01 -26.87
N LEU A 58 -25.99 10.11 -26.00
CA LEU A 58 -24.83 10.41 -25.15
C LEU A 58 -23.57 10.74 -25.96
N ALA A 59 -23.37 10.05 -27.09
CA ALA A 59 -22.24 10.28 -27.99
C ALA A 59 -22.36 11.60 -28.74
N GLU A 60 -23.57 12.08 -29.04
CA GLU A 60 -23.82 13.40 -29.66
C GLU A 60 -23.41 14.56 -28.75
N CYS A 61 -23.37 14.34 -27.42
CA CYS A 61 -22.85 15.32 -26.46
C CYS A 61 -21.31 15.41 -26.42
N ILE A 62 -20.59 14.51 -27.08
CA ILE A 62 -19.12 14.52 -27.11
C ILE A 62 -18.64 15.37 -28.28
N CYS A 63 -17.89 16.42 -27.96
CA CYS A 63 -17.24 17.28 -28.92
C CYS A 63 -15.76 16.91 -29.08
N TYR A 64 -15.23 17.12 -30.28
CA TYR A 64 -13.84 16.91 -30.62
C TYR A 64 -13.19 18.24 -30.98
N THR A 65 -11.89 18.36 -30.75
CA THR A 65 -11.08 19.52 -31.17
C THR A 65 -11.10 19.67 -32.69
N ASP A 66 -10.72 20.83 -33.21
CA ASP A 66 -10.73 21.10 -34.66
C ASP A 66 -9.89 20.11 -35.49
N SER A 67 -8.89 19.48 -34.87
CA SER A 67 -8.09 18.40 -35.47
C SER A 67 -8.81 17.04 -35.56
N GLY A 68 -9.97 16.88 -34.90
CA GLY A 68 -10.76 15.65 -34.85
C GLY A 68 -10.19 14.51 -33.99
N GLU A 69 -8.93 14.61 -33.56
CA GLU A 69 -8.24 13.51 -32.86
C GLU A 69 -8.49 13.47 -31.35
N ASN A 70 -8.77 14.61 -30.72
CA ASN A 70 -8.91 14.72 -29.27
C ASN A 70 -10.30 15.21 -28.85
N VAL A 71 -10.75 14.76 -27.67
CA VAL A 71 -12.01 15.21 -27.06
C VAL A 71 -11.85 16.65 -26.58
N ASP A 72 -12.76 17.54 -26.97
CA ASP A 72 -12.92 18.86 -26.36
C ASP A 72 -13.70 18.69 -25.05
N TYR A 73 -12.95 18.58 -23.96
CA TYR A 73 -13.51 18.31 -22.63
C TYR A 73 -14.42 19.42 -22.13
N LEU A 74 -14.09 20.69 -22.37
CA LEU A 74 -14.87 21.83 -21.89
C LEU A 74 -16.26 21.82 -22.53
N LYS A 75 -16.30 21.72 -23.87
CA LYS A 75 -17.57 21.69 -24.59
C LYS A 75 -18.37 20.42 -24.29
N SER A 76 -17.69 19.28 -24.17
CA SER A 76 -18.35 18.01 -23.82
C SER A 76 -18.97 18.04 -22.43
N VAL A 77 -18.29 18.58 -21.41
CA VAL A 77 -18.86 18.73 -20.06
C VAL A 77 -20.07 19.66 -20.08
N SER A 78 -20.00 20.77 -20.81
CA SER A 78 -21.13 21.70 -20.94
C SER A 78 -22.39 21.03 -21.52
N LEU A 79 -22.23 20.13 -22.50
CA LEU A 79 -23.34 19.41 -23.13
C LEU A 79 -23.82 18.21 -22.30
N LEU A 80 -22.93 17.57 -21.55
CA LEU A 80 -23.27 16.44 -20.68
C LEU A 80 -23.93 16.87 -19.37
N GLY A 81 -23.79 18.12 -18.94
CA GLY A 81 -24.39 18.63 -17.70
C GLY A 81 -25.91 18.46 -17.62
N PRO A 82 -26.71 18.93 -18.62
CA PRO A 82 -28.15 18.70 -18.69
C PRO A 82 -28.54 17.21 -18.70
N VAL A 83 -27.73 16.36 -19.33
CA VAL A 83 -27.90 14.91 -19.35
C VAL A 83 -27.71 14.34 -17.94
N CYS A 84 -26.67 14.78 -17.22
CA CYS A 84 -26.43 14.36 -15.84
C CYS A 84 -27.59 14.76 -14.91
N GLU A 85 -28.17 15.95 -15.10
CA GLU A 85 -29.36 16.40 -14.35
C GLU A 85 -30.58 15.51 -14.60
N ALA A 86 -30.86 15.20 -15.87
CA ALA A 86 -31.99 14.35 -16.24
C ALA A 86 -31.84 12.93 -15.68
N VAL A 87 -30.65 12.35 -15.80
CA VAL A 87 -30.31 11.03 -15.25
C VAL A 87 -30.41 11.02 -13.72
N HIS A 88 -29.90 12.05 -13.06
CA HIS A 88 -30.01 12.19 -11.60
C HIS A 88 -31.45 12.24 -11.14
N THR A 89 -32.26 13.13 -11.73
CA THR A 89 -33.68 13.27 -11.42
C THR A 89 -34.41 11.94 -11.62
N HIS A 90 -34.12 11.23 -12.71
CA HIS A 90 -34.69 9.91 -12.97
C HIS A 90 -34.31 8.90 -11.90
N ILE A 91 -33.02 8.69 -11.65
CA ILE A 91 -32.55 7.71 -10.65
C ILE A 91 -33.12 8.04 -9.28
N TYR A 92 -33.09 9.32 -8.89
CA TYR A 92 -33.60 9.78 -7.60
C TYR A 92 -35.10 9.47 -7.41
N SER A 93 -35.89 9.58 -8.48
CA SER A 93 -37.34 9.30 -8.47
C SER A 93 -37.70 7.82 -8.26
N LEU A 94 -36.78 6.89 -8.50
CA LEU A 94 -37.04 5.46 -8.37
C LEU A 94 -37.17 5.04 -6.91
N THR A 95 -37.88 3.93 -6.68
CA THR A 95 -37.75 3.16 -5.45
C THR A 95 -36.52 2.25 -5.51
N LYS A 96 -36.04 1.77 -4.35
CA LYS A 96 -34.91 0.83 -4.30
C LYS A 96 -35.16 -0.43 -5.15
N ALA A 97 -36.35 -1.01 -5.05
CA ALA A 97 -36.73 -2.17 -5.84
C ALA A 97 -36.75 -1.88 -7.35
N GLN A 98 -37.27 -0.72 -7.76
CA GLN A 98 -37.26 -0.31 -9.17
C GLN A 98 -35.84 -0.12 -9.69
N PHE A 99 -34.96 0.50 -8.89
CA PHE A 99 -33.56 0.70 -9.24
C PHE A 99 -32.82 -0.64 -9.37
N GLU A 100 -33.02 -1.56 -8.43
CA GLU A 100 -32.38 -2.88 -8.46
C GLU A 100 -32.78 -3.69 -9.70
N VAL A 101 -34.07 -3.71 -10.02
CA VAL A 101 -34.60 -4.41 -11.21
C VAL A 101 -34.08 -3.78 -12.49
N ARG A 102 -34.02 -2.44 -12.58
CA ARG A 102 -33.64 -1.74 -13.81
C ARG A 102 -32.14 -1.65 -14.06
N TYR A 103 -31.33 -1.50 -13.01
CA TYR A 103 -29.90 -1.15 -13.15
C TYR A 103 -28.95 -2.13 -12.46
N THR A 104 -29.23 -2.59 -11.24
CA THR A 104 -28.28 -3.45 -10.50
C THR A 104 -27.95 -4.76 -11.22
N PHE A 105 -28.93 -5.36 -11.91
CA PHE A 105 -28.70 -6.55 -12.74
C PHE A 105 -27.61 -6.31 -13.80
N TRP A 106 -27.60 -5.13 -14.42
CA TRP A 106 -26.62 -4.76 -15.44
C TRP A 106 -25.25 -4.39 -14.87
N CYS A 107 -25.09 -4.37 -13.55
CA CYS A 107 -23.81 -4.10 -12.91
C CYS A 107 -23.09 -5.37 -12.41
N GLN A 108 -23.65 -6.57 -12.63
CA GLN A 108 -23.03 -7.82 -12.16
C GLN A 108 -21.63 -8.07 -12.73
N TRP A 109 -21.34 -7.54 -13.92
CA TRP A 109 -20.04 -7.65 -14.58
C TRP A 109 -18.89 -6.98 -13.81
N THR A 110 -19.17 -6.14 -12.81
CA THR A 110 -18.12 -5.49 -12.02
C THR A 110 -17.53 -6.39 -10.94
N ASN A 111 -18.11 -7.56 -10.69
CA ASN A 111 -17.77 -8.44 -9.57
C ASN A 111 -17.97 -7.79 -8.19
N PHE A 112 -18.78 -6.72 -8.12
CA PHE A 112 -19.21 -6.09 -6.86
C PHE A 112 -20.58 -5.38 -7.01
N PRO A 113 -21.65 -6.14 -7.33
CA PRO A 113 -22.97 -5.57 -7.60
C PRO A 113 -23.66 -4.96 -6.35
N GLU A 114 -23.25 -5.34 -5.14
CA GLU A 114 -23.80 -4.83 -3.87
C GLU A 114 -23.49 -3.34 -3.66
N LEU A 115 -22.46 -2.83 -4.32
CA LEU A 115 -22.09 -1.41 -4.28
C LEU A 115 -23.22 -0.52 -4.81
N PHE A 116 -23.95 -0.94 -5.85
CA PHE A 116 -24.90 -0.05 -6.55
C PHE A 116 -26.15 0.24 -5.71
N PRO A 117 -26.79 -0.74 -5.05
CA PRO A 117 -27.83 -0.45 -4.06
C PRO A 117 -27.34 0.42 -2.90
N GLU A 118 -26.08 0.27 -2.47
CA GLU A 118 -25.49 1.12 -1.44
C GLU A 118 -25.38 2.59 -1.90
N ILE A 119 -24.86 2.80 -3.12
CA ILE A 119 -24.76 4.12 -3.74
C ILE A 119 -26.15 4.74 -3.90
N PHE A 120 -27.16 3.96 -4.29
CA PHE A 120 -28.53 4.45 -4.42
C PHE A 120 -29.08 4.99 -3.11
N VAL A 121 -28.80 4.33 -1.98
CA VAL A 121 -29.15 4.83 -0.65
C VAL A 121 -28.35 6.11 -0.33
N ALA A 122 -27.06 6.13 -0.67
CA ALA A 122 -26.18 7.28 -0.47
C ALA A 122 -26.63 8.53 -1.26
N LEU A 123 -27.16 8.36 -2.47
CA LEU A 123 -27.71 9.46 -3.29
C LEU A 123 -28.88 10.19 -2.63
N LYS A 124 -29.62 9.51 -1.74
CA LYS A 124 -30.73 10.07 -0.97
C LYS A 124 -30.32 10.53 0.43
N SER A 125 -29.05 10.34 0.79
CA SER A 125 -28.50 10.70 2.09
C SER A 125 -28.16 12.19 2.15
N LEU A 126 -28.35 12.80 3.32
CA LEU A 126 -27.89 14.16 3.61
C LEU A 126 -26.46 14.19 4.17
N GLN A 127 -25.84 13.02 4.34
CA GLN A 127 -24.51 12.89 4.92
C GLN A 127 -23.45 13.50 3.99
N PRO A 128 -22.59 14.41 4.48
CA PRO A 128 -21.65 15.17 3.64
C PRO A 128 -20.64 14.32 2.84
N GLU A 129 -20.30 13.13 3.36
CA GLU A 129 -19.35 12.18 2.78
C GLU A 129 -19.96 11.19 1.80
N ALA A 130 -21.29 11.08 1.78
CA ALA A 130 -21.99 10.02 1.06
C ALA A 130 -21.63 9.98 -0.44
N ILE A 131 -21.63 11.15 -1.11
CA ILE A 131 -21.34 11.26 -2.54
C ILE A 131 -19.85 11.06 -2.85
N PRO A 132 -18.90 11.79 -2.19
CA PRO A 132 -17.47 11.54 -2.41
C PRO A 132 -17.05 10.09 -2.18
N LEU A 133 -17.50 9.47 -1.08
CA LEU A 133 -17.20 8.08 -0.76
C LEU A 133 -17.78 7.11 -1.79
N SER A 134 -19.02 7.35 -2.22
CA SER A 134 -19.66 6.54 -3.28
C SER A 134 -18.88 6.61 -4.59
N LEU A 135 -18.43 7.81 -4.98
CA LEU A 135 -17.65 8.01 -6.20
C LEU A 135 -16.25 7.37 -6.12
N MET A 136 -15.56 7.46 -4.99
CA MET A 136 -14.27 6.76 -4.80
C MET A 136 -14.41 5.24 -4.95
N LYS A 137 -15.45 4.66 -4.36
CA LYS A 137 -15.75 3.23 -4.49
C LYS A 137 -16.16 2.86 -5.92
N LEU A 138 -17.03 3.66 -6.55
CA LEU A 138 -17.51 3.42 -7.91
C LEU A 138 -16.40 3.51 -8.94
N THR A 139 -15.54 4.53 -8.85
CA THR A 139 -14.41 4.72 -9.78
C THR A 139 -13.41 3.57 -9.68
N SER A 140 -13.09 3.12 -8.47
CA SER A 140 -12.18 1.99 -8.24
C SER A 140 -12.77 0.66 -8.71
N CYS A 141 -14.06 0.44 -8.44
CA CYS A 141 -14.81 -0.71 -8.93
C CYS A 141 -14.83 -0.76 -10.46
N LEU A 142 -15.10 0.39 -11.10
CA LEU A 142 -15.14 0.51 -12.56
C LEU A 142 -13.75 0.32 -13.18
N GLU A 143 -12.70 0.90 -12.59
CA GLU A 143 -11.31 0.71 -13.03
C GLU A 143 -10.92 -0.78 -13.04
N ARG A 144 -11.17 -1.49 -11.94
CA ARG A 144 -10.93 -2.94 -11.86
C ARG A 144 -11.74 -3.70 -12.91
N ALA A 145 -13.03 -3.39 -13.02
CA ALA A 145 -13.96 -4.07 -13.92
C ALA A 145 -13.59 -3.88 -15.39
N LEU A 146 -13.28 -2.66 -15.81
CA LEU A 146 -12.78 -2.35 -17.14
C LEU A 146 -11.47 -3.09 -17.42
N GLY A 147 -10.58 -3.19 -16.44
CA GLY A 147 -9.37 -4.00 -16.59
C GLY A 147 -9.69 -5.48 -16.81
N ASN A 148 -10.75 -6.04 -16.21
CA ASN A 148 -11.15 -7.44 -16.48
C ASN A 148 -11.64 -7.60 -17.91
N VAL A 149 -12.40 -6.62 -18.41
CA VAL A 149 -12.89 -6.60 -19.80
C VAL A 149 -11.74 -6.45 -20.78
N PHE A 150 -10.75 -5.61 -20.48
CA PHE A 150 -9.54 -5.45 -21.30
C PHE A 150 -8.84 -6.80 -21.53
N LEU A 151 -8.75 -7.65 -20.51
CA LEU A 151 -8.12 -8.98 -20.59
C LEU A 151 -8.89 -10.02 -21.41
N LEU A 152 -10.08 -9.68 -21.95
CA LEU A 152 -10.73 -10.51 -22.97
C LEU A 152 -9.92 -10.53 -24.27
N ILE A 153 -9.22 -9.44 -24.57
CA ILE A 153 -8.49 -9.23 -25.83
C ILE A 153 -6.99 -9.03 -25.55
N GLY A 154 -6.66 -8.16 -24.58
CA GLY A 154 -5.30 -7.81 -24.22
C GLY A 154 -4.60 -8.85 -23.34
N LYS A 155 -3.27 -8.72 -23.21
CA LYS A 155 -2.44 -9.62 -22.39
C LYS A 155 -2.07 -9.05 -21.03
N GLU A 156 -1.62 -7.80 -21.00
CA GLU A 156 -1.21 -7.09 -19.79
C GLU A 156 -2.05 -5.82 -19.64
N CYS A 157 -2.83 -5.75 -18.56
CA CYS A 157 -3.68 -4.61 -18.29
C CYS A 157 -2.83 -3.36 -18.01
N PRO A 158 -3.09 -2.21 -18.68
CA PRO A 158 -2.43 -0.96 -18.35
C PRO A 158 -2.56 -0.62 -16.87
N PHE A 159 -1.49 -0.10 -16.27
CA PHE A 159 -1.46 0.30 -14.87
C PHE A 159 -2.28 1.56 -14.59
N LEU A 160 -2.26 2.53 -15.53
CA LEU A 160 -2.98 3.80 -15.37
C LEU A 160 -4.38 3.71 -16.00
N LEU A 161 -5.41 4.11 -15.25
CA LEU A 161 -6.80 4.20 -15.75
C LEU A 161 -6.91 5.01 -17.05
N ARG A 162 -6.17 6.11 -17.19
CA ARG A 162 -6.18 6.92 -18.42
C ARG A 162 -5.76 6.10 -19.63
N ASP A 163 -4.74 5.26 -19.50
CA ASP A 163 -4.21 4.47 -20.60
C ASP A 163 -5.14 3.29 -20.91
N LEU A 164 -5.76 2.72 -19.87
CA LEU A 164 -6.84 1.74 -20.01
C LEU A 164 -8.02 2.32 -20.80
N LEU A 165 -8.47 3.55 -20.51
CA LEU A 165 -9.60 4.20 -21.19
C LEU A 165 -9.33 4.60 -22.65
N VAL A 166 -8.06 4.68 -23.06
CA VAL A 166 -7.65 4.98 -24.45
C VAL A 166 -7.33 3.69 -25.24
N SER A 167 -7.37 2.53 -24.57
CA SER A 167 -7.05 1.24 -25.19
C SER A 167 -7.99 0.88 -26.34
N LYS A 168 -7.44 0.25 -27.38
CA LYS A 168 -8.21 -0.23 -28.53
C LYS A 168 -9.07 -1.42 -28.14
N GLU A 169 -8.60 -2.22 -27.19
CA GLU A 169 -9.26 -3.38 -26.63
C GLU A 169 -10.61 -3.01 -26.01
N LEU A 170 -10.67 -1.98 -25.17
CA LEU A 170 -11.94 -1.52 -24.63
C LEU A 170 -12.81 -0.81 -25.67
N ALA A 171 -12.21 -0.09 -26.61
CA ALA A 171 -12.94 0.53 -27.70
C ALA A 171 -13.57 -0.52 -28.65
N GLU A 172 -12.97 -1.70 -28.80
CA GLU A 172 -13.55 -2.82 -29.56
C GLU A 172 -14.80 -3.37 -28.86
N VAL A 173 -14.77 -3.50 -27.53
CA VAL A 173 -15.89 -4.06 -26.76
C VAL A 173 -17.02 -3.05 -26.60
N PHE A 174 -16.72 -1.81 -26.22
CA PHE A 174 -17.72 -0.81 -25.84
C PHE A 174 -17.98 0.24 -26.92
N GLY A 175 -17.09 0.40 -27.88
CA GLY A 175 -17.11 1.48 -28.86
C GLY A 175 -16.34 2.72 -28.42
N GLN A 176 -15.68 3.37 -29.38
CA GLN A 176 -14.82 4.53 -29.11
C GLN A 176 -15.57 5.72 -28.48
N SER A 177 -16.81 5.98 -28.91
CA SER A 177 -17.63 7.07 -28.36
C SER A 177 -17.96 6.85 -26.88
N VAL A 178 -18.27 5.61 -26.49
CA VAL A 178 -18.53 5.22 -25.10
C VAL A 178 -17.30 5.43 -24.23
N MET A 179 -16.13 5.00 -24.71
CA MET A 179 -14.87 5.24 -24.01
C MET A 179 -14.55 6.73 -23.88
N ASN A 180 -14.86 7.54 -24.92
CA ASN A 180 -14.69 8.99 -24.86
C ASN A 180 -15.61 9.66 -23.82
N ILE A 181 -16.83 9.17 -23.63
CA ILE A 181 -17.72 9.62 -22.54
C ILE A 181 -17.06 9.34 -21.18
N LEU A 182 -16.57 8.12 -20.93
CA LEU A 182 -15.89 7.79 -19.67
C LEU A 182 -14.65 8.65 -19.43
N ARG A 183 -13.87 8.95 -20.48
CA ARG A 183 -12.68 9.83 -20.40
C ARG A 183 -13.02 11.23 -19.90
N VAL A 184 -14.21 11.76 -20.22
CA VAL A 184 -14.68 13.06 -19.70
C VAL A 184 -14.87 13.03 -18.19
N PHE A 185 -15.39 11.93 -17.62
CA PHE A 185 -15.69 11.85 -16.19
C PHE A 185 -14.48 11.46 -15.33
N ILE A 186 -13.73 10.42 -15.71
CA ILE A 186 -12.78 9.75 -14.79
C ILE A 186 -11.36 9.58 -15.33
N GLY A 187 -11.10 9.94 -16.59
CA GLY A 187 -9.84 9.60 -17.26
C GLY A 187 -8.83 10.73 -17.37
N SER A 188 -9.19 11.81 -18.07
CA SER A 188 -8.24 12.87 -18.42
C SER A 188 -8.17 13.96 -17.35
N PRO A 189 -6.98 14.49 -17.01
CA PRO A 189 -6.85 15.67 -16.18
C PRO A 189 -7.44 16.94 -16.84
N HIS A 190 -7.66 16.92 -18.16
CA HIS A 190 -8.35 17.99 -18.88
C HIS A 190 -9.88 17.85 -18.82
N GLY A 191 -10.39 16.70 -18.35
CA GLY A 191 -11.82 16.46 -18.10
C GLY A 191 -12.17 16.74 -16.63
N LEU A 192 -13.28 16.15 -16.15
CA LEU A 192 -13.68 16.27 -14.74
C LEU A 192 -12.69 15.59 -13.79
N ASN A 193 -11.98 14.56 -14.27
CA ASN A 193 -10.96 13.82 -13.53
C ASN A 193 -11.42 13.36 -12.12
N LEU A 194 -12.69 12.97 -11.99
CA LEU A 194 -13.35 12.73 -10.69
C LEU A 194 -12.56 11.74 -9.83
N ARG A 195 -12.04 10.67 -10.45
CA ARG A 195 -11.20 9.66 -9.79
C ARG A 195 -10.05 10.30 -9.02
N ASN A 196 -9.23 11.11 -9.69
CA ASN A 196 -8.01 11.62 -9.07
C ASN A 196 -8.30 12.74 -8.06
N ILE A 197 -9.21 13.68 -8.37
CA ILE A 197 -9.51 14.78 -7.43
C ILE A 197 -10.08 14.27 -6.10
N LEU A 198 -10.86 13.17 -6.15
CA LEU A 198 -11.41 12.53 -4.96
C LEU A 198 -10.36 11.74 -4.18
N TRP A 199 -9.66 10.81 -4.85
CA TRP A 199 -8.68 9.92 -4.19
C TRP A 199 -7.48 10.68 -3.60
N HIS A 200 -7.18 11.88 -4.12
CA HIS A 200 -6.14 12.77 -3.59
C HIS A 200 -6.68 13.81 -2.61
N GLY A 201 -7.95 13.74 -2.20
CA GLY A 201 -8.50 14.57 -1.11
C GLY A 201 -8.66 16.06 -1.43
N PHE A 202 -8.73 16.45 -2.70
CA PHE A 202 -8.97 17.86 -3.08
C PHE A 202 -10.44 18.28 -2.93
N VAL A 203 -11.35 17.32 -2.95
CA VAL A 203 -12.79 17.56 -2.85
C VAL A 203 -13.20 17.77 -1.41
N SER A 204 -13.95 18.83 -1.16
CA SER A 204 -14.59 19.16 0.12
C SER A 204 -15.97 18.49 0.27
N PRO A 205 -16.50 18.35 1.49
CA PRO A 205 -17.83 17.80 1.70
C PRO A 205 -18.91 18.59 0.95
N LYS A 206 -19.84 17.87 0.30
CA LYS A 206 -20.92 18.44 -0.54
C LYS A 206 -20.46 19.27 -1.75
N GLU A 207 -19.17 19.30 -2.06
CA GLU A 207 -18.65 20.07 -3.19
C GLU A 207 -18.97 19.43 -4.54
N ILE A 208 -18.90 18.10 -4.63
CA ILE A 208 -19.18 17.37 -5.88
C ILE A 208 -20.69 17.24 -6.12
N PRO A 209 -21.19 17.64 -7.30
CA PRO A 209 -22.58 17.42 -7.69
C PRO A 209 -22.97 15.93 -7.64
N PRO A 210 -24.06 15.54 -6.93
CA PRO A 210 -24.55 14.16 -6.89
C PRO A 210 -24.89 13.56 -8.26
N LYS A 211 -25.12 14.43 -9.24
CA LYS A 211 -25.47 14.12 -10.62
C LYS A 211 -24.40 13.29 -11.30
N TYR A 212 -23.12 13.55 -11.01
CA TYR A 212 -22.02 12.75 -11.54
C TYR A 212 -22.01 11.32 -11.00
N CYS A 213 -22.39 11.13 -9.73
CA CYS A 213 -22.52 9.80 -9.14
C CYS A 213 -23.67 9.02 -9.79
N SER A 214 -24.83 9.66 -9.98
CA SER A 214 -25.95 9.07 -10.71
C SER A 214 -25.58 8.73 -12.16
N MET A 215 -24.87 9.62 -12.84
CA MET A 215 -24.42 9.41 -14.21
C MET A 215 -23.44 8.25 -14.32
N LEU A 216 -22.46 8.12 -13.43
CA LEU A 216 -21.52 6.99 -13.46
C LEU A 216 -22.20 5.65 -13.15
N VAL A 217 -23.20 5.62 -12.26
CA VAL A 217 -24.03 4.42 -12.03
C VAL A 217 -24.78 4.04 -13.31
N PHE A 218 -25.40 5.04 -13.96
CA PHE A 218 -26.11 4.86 -15.23
C PHE A 218 -25.18 4.32 -16.32
N LEU A 219 -24.03 4.95 -16.54
CA LEU A 219 -23.03 4.52 -17.51
C LEU A 219 -22.53 3.09 -17.22
N THR A 220 -22.31 2.74 -15.95
CA THR A 220 -21.85 1.40 -15.56
C THR A 220 -22.85 0.31 -15.92
N ALA A 221 -24.15 0.57 -15.73
CA ALA A 221 -25.21 -0.33 -16.18
C ALA A 221 -25.24 -0.44 -17.72
N GLY A 222 -25.09 0.67 -18.44
CA GLY A 222 -25.04 0.66 -19.91
C GLY A 222 -23.86 -0.11 -20.47
N LEU A 223 -22.69 -0.03 -19.83
CA LEU A 223 -21.52 -0.82 -20.19
C LEU A 223 -21.83 -2.32 -20.03
N GLY A 224 -22.53 -2.71 -18.96
CA GLY A 224 -22.97 -4.09 -18.78
C GLY A 224 -23.91 -4.59 -19.89
N GLN A 225 -24.78 -3.73 -20.41
CA GLN A 225 -25.66 -4.05 -21.55
C GLN A 225 -24.85 -4.29 -22.84
N LEU A 226 -23.88 -3.43 -23.12
CA LEU A 226 -22.97 -3.59 -24.27
C LEU A 226 -22.10 -4.85 -24.14
N LEU A 227 -21.51 -5.07 -22.96
CA LEU A 227 -20.65 -6.21 -22.69
C LEU A 227 -21.42 -7.53 -22.85
N LYS A 228 -22.65 -7.62 -22.32
CA LYS A 228 -23.49 -8.81 -22.50
C LYS A 228 -23.68 -9.13 -23.98
N SER A 229 -23.93 -8.12 -24.80
CA SER A 229 -24.12 -8.27 -26.25
C SER A 229 -22.84 -8.75 -26.93
N TYR A 230 -21.69 -8.17 -26.57
CA TYR A 230 -20.38 -8.57 -27.10
C TYR A 230 -20.02 -10.01 -26.73
N LEU A 231 -20.20 -10.42 -25.47
CA LEU A 231 -19.90 -11.78 -25.01
C LEU A 231 -20.80 -12.83 -25.69
N GLN A 232 -22.08 -12.50 -25.95
CA GLN A 232 -22.99 -13.36 -26.70
C GLN A 232 -22.57 -13.54 -28.16
N GLN A 233 -21.98 -12.52 -28.78
CA GLN A 233 -21.53 -12.56 -30.17
C GLN A 233 -20.20 -13.30 -30.33
N THR A 234 -19.27 -13.11 -29.38
CA THR A 234 -17.91 -13.67 -29.45
C THR A 234 -17.76 -15.03 -28.76
N ASN A 235 -18.73 -15.45 -27.94
CA ASN A 235 -18.66 -16.62 -27.06
C ASN A 235 -17.49 -16.56 -26.06
N PHE A 236 -16.99 -15.37 -25.73
CA PHE A 236 -16.01 -15.20 -24.67
C PHE A 236 -16.65 -15.30 -23.28
N ALA A 237 -15.85 -15.68 -22.28
CA ALA A 237 -16.23 -15.69 -20.88
C ALA A 237 -15.44 -14.62 -20.14
N LEU A 238 -16.14 -13.74 -19.42
CA LEU A 238 -15.51 -12.75 -18.56
C LEU A 238 -14.93 -13.43 -17.32
N VAL A 239 -13.62 -13.32 -17.12
CA VAL A 239 -12.92 -13.81 -15.92
C VAL A 239 -12.57 -12.63 -15.02
N HIS A 240 -12.94 -12.73 -13.75
CA HIS A 240 -12.60 -11.72 -12.76
C HIS A 240 -11.26 -12.06 -12.11
N ARG A 241 -10.33 -11.09 -12.10
CA ARG A 241 -9.09 -11.22 -11.32
C ARG A 241 -9.41 -11.43 -9.83
N PRO A 242 -8.61 -12.21 -9.07
CA PRO A 242 -8.80 -12.37 -7.63
C PRO A 242 -8.50 -11.08 -6.87
N PHE A 243 -9.16 -10.87 -5.72
CA PHE A 243 -8.85 -9.74 -4.84
C PHE A 243 -7.50 -9.97 -4.14
N VAL A 244 -6.78 -8.87 -3.87
CA VAL A 244 -5.57 -8.88 -3.06
C VAL A 244 -5.95 -9.08 -1.60
N THR A 245 -5.24 -9.97 -0.92
CA THR A 245 -5.37 -10.18 0.52
C THR A 245 -4.15 -9.60 1.22
N PHE A 246 -4.36 -8.84 2.29
CA PHE A 246 -3.27 -8.36 3.14
C PHE A 246 -2.66 -9.52 3.92
N THR A 247 -1.46 -9.94 3.54
CA THR A 247 -0.68 -10.97 4.23
C THR A 247 0.14 -10.37 5.38
N ASN A 248 0.58 -11.20 6.33
CA ASN A 248 1.43 -10.79 7.45
C ASN A 248 0.82 -9.71 8.36
N LEU A 249 -0.50 -9.76 8.61
CA LEU A 249 -1.18 -8.80 9.50
C LEU A 249 -0.54 -8.67 10.88
N LYS A 250 0.12 -9.72 11.38
CA LYS A 250 0.86 -9.68 12.65
C LYS A 250 1.99 -8.65 12.65
N ASP A 251 2.68 -8.49 11.52
CA ASP A 251 3.75 -7.52 11.34
C ASP A 251 3.24 -6.08 11.27
N LEU A 252 1.93 -5.89 11.07
CA LEU A 252 1.26 -4.59 11.08
C LEU A 252 0.84 -4.15 12.49
N ILE A 253 0.81 -5.02 13.49
CA ILE A 253 0.34 -4.67 14.84
C ILE A 253 1.41 -3.84 15.57
N ILE A 254 1.35 -2.53 15.38
CA ILE A 254 2.29 -1.54 15.92
C ILE A 254 1.65 -0.77 17.09
N PHE A 255 0.42 -0.34 16.86
CA PHE A 255 -0.43 0.38 17.79
C PHE A 255 -1.42 -0.59 18.46
N PRO A 256 -1.78 -0.34 19.73
CA PRO A 256 -2.90 -1.02 20.37
C PRO A 256 -4.22 -0.76 19.63
N ASP A 257 -5.22 -1.59 19.92
CA ASP A 257 -6.57 -1.41 19.41
C ASP A 257 -7.17 -0.09 19.92
N ILE A 258 -7.76 0.68 19.01
CA ILE A 258 -8.46 1.92 19.31
C ILE A 258 -9.83 1.58 19.91
N ASN A 259 -10.06 2.08 21.11
CA ASN A 259 -11.31 1.92 21.86
C ASN A 259 -12.17 3.19 21.81
N ASP A 260 -13.39 3.11 22.31
CA ASP A 260 -14.32 4.26 22.34
C ASP A 260 -13.84 5.44 23.19
N GLU A 261 -13.03 5.17 24.20
CA GLU A 261 -12.40 6.22 25.03
C GLU A 261 -11.46 7.08 24.19
N VAL A 262 -10.56 6.46 23.41
CA VAL A 262 -9.67 7.16 22.48
C VAL A 262 -10.49 7.90 21.42
N LEU A 263 -11.51 7.27 20.83
CA LEU A 263 -12.35 7.91 19.80
C LEU A 263 -13.09 9.14 20.34
N SER A 264 -13.52 9.13 21.60
CA SER A 264 -14.17 10.28 22.23
C SER A 264 -13.22 11.47 22.36
N VAL A 265 -11.93 11.23 22.63
CA VAL A 265 -10.92 12.30 22.62
C VAL A 265 -10.69 12.83 21.20
N VAL A 266 -10.67 11.94 20.20
CA VAL A 266 -10.44 12.30 18.79
C VAL A 266 -11.51 13.26 18.25
N GLU A 267 -12.77 13.12 18.66
CA GLU A 267 -13.85 14.03 18.26
C GLU A 267 -13.55 15.50 18.63
N GLU A 268 -12.95 15.72 19.79
CA GLU A 268 -12.50 17.06 20.19
C GLU A 268 -11.25 17.49 19.44
N LEU A 269 -10.30 16.58 19.17
CA LEU A 269 -9.08 16.88 18.41
C LEU A 269 -9.36 17.30 16.99
N ILE A 270 -10.33 16.68 16.32
CA ILE A 270 -10.69 16.98 14.93
C ILE A 270 -11.02 18.48 14.77
N LYS A 271 -11.63 19.09 15.79
CA LYS A 271 -12.04 20.50 15.77
C LYS A 271 -10.91 21.47 16.14
N LYS A 272 -9.89 20.99 16.87
CA LYS A 272 -8.83 21.82 17.46
C LYS A 272 -7.48 21.69 16.75
N SER A 273 -7.24 20.57 16.07
CA SER A 273 -5.97 20.30 15.39
C SER A 273 -5.85 21.14 14.13
N THR A 274 -4.74 21.85 13.96
CA THR A 274 -4.45 22.59 12.73
C THR A 274 -4.10 21.66 11.57
N PHE A 275 -3.90 20.35 11.81
CA PHE A 275 -3.79 19.35 10.75
C PHE A 275 -5.07 19.25 9.92
N VAL A 276 -6.23 19.43 10.57
CA VAL A 276 -7.54 19.33 9.94
C VAL A 276 -7.95 20.69 9.38
N LEU A 277 -8.32 20.71 8.10
CA LEU A 277 -8.96 21.88 7.50
C LEU A 277 -10.39 21.98 8.01
N LYS A 278 -10.83 23.19 8.38
CA LYS A 278 -12.19 23.43 8.89
C LYS A 278 -13.28 22.91 7.95
N ILE A 279 -13.11 23.09 6.64
CA ILE A 279 -14.06 22.58 5.62
C ILE A 279 -14.10 21.06 5.54
N MET A 280 -13.05 20.36 5.97
CA MET A 280 -12.92 18.90 5.90
C MET A 280 -13.35 18.18 7.17
N ILE A 281 -13.69 18.90 8.25
CA ILE A 281 -14.17 18.33 9.52
C ILE A 281 -15.25 17.25 9.32
N PRO A 282 -16.27 17.44 8.44
CA PRO A 282 -17.29 16.40 8.23
C PRO A 282 -16.74 15.04 7.79
N PHE A 283 -15.66 14.99 7.02
CA PHE A 283 -15.03 13.72 6.64
C PHE A 283 -14.31 13.06 7.82
N TRP A 284 -13.66 13.84 8.68
CA TRP A 284 -13.03 13.34 9.90
C TRP A 284 -14.05 12.80 10.90
N GLU A 285 -15.19 13.47 11.06
CA GLU A 285 -16.30 12.96 11.87
C GLU A 285 -16.84 11.65 11.27
N ALA A 286 -17.00 11.58 9.94
CA ALA A 286 -17.41 10.36 9.27
C ALA A 286 -16.40 9.21 9.47
N ILE A 287 -15.09 9.46 9.44
CA ILE A 287 -14.05 8.44 9.71
C ILE A 287 -14.29 7.76 11.06
N VAL A 288 -14.46 8.56 12.12
CA VAL A 288 -14.72 8.04 13.48
C VAL A 288 -16.01 7.21 13.50
N MET A 289 -17.08 7.70 12.87
CA MET A 289 -18.37 7.00 12.82
C MET A 289 -18.31 5.69 12.03
N LYS A 290 -17.58 5.63 10.92
CA LYS A 290 -17.39 4.41 10.13
C LYS A 290 -16.57 3.39 10.90
N PHE A 291 -15.55 3.82 11.64
CA PHE A 291 -14.78 2.92 12.50
C PHE A 291 -15.66 2.28 13.59
N ARG A 292 -16.45 3.09 14.32
CA ARG A 292 -17.40 2.58 15.33
C ARG A 292 -18.44 1.63 14.74
N SER A 293 -18.87 1.87 13.51
CA SER A 293 -19.88 1.05 12.81
C SER A 293 -19.27 -0.19 12.14
N HIS A 294 -18.00 -0.52 12.40
CA HIS A 294 -17.26 -1.63 11.77
C HIS A 294 -17.19 -1.55 10.23
N ARG A 295 -17.39 -0.36 9.66
CA ARG A 295 -17.26 -0.08 8.22
C ARG A 295 -15.82 0.30 7.91
N TYR A 296 -14.90 -0.66 8.09
CA TYR A 296 -13.45 -0.42 8.05
C TYR A 296 -12.93 0.06 6.68
N ALA A 297 -13.50 -0.46 5.59
CA ALA A 297 -13.18 0.00 4.23
C ALA A 297 -13.59 1.47 4.01
N ASP A 298 -14.80 1.85 4.40
CA ASP A 298 -15.25 3.24 4.27
C ASP A 298 -14.41 4.19 5.12
N CYS A 299 -14.08 3.76 6.35
CA CYS A 299 -13.22 4.50 7.27
C CYS A 299 -11.84 4.78 6.65
N ILE A 300 -11.18 3.75 6.11
CA ILE A 300 -9.81 3.89 5.60
C ILE A 300 -9.76 4.68 4.30
N ILE A 301 -10.77 4.54 3.43
CA ILE A 301 -10.86 5.32 2.18
C ILE A 301 -10.92 6.82 2.52
N LEU A 302 -11.81 7.21 3.43
CA LEU A 302 -11.88 8.59 3.88
C LEU A 302 -10.57 9.02 4.57
N LEU A 303 -10.03 8.20 5.47
CA LEU A 303 -8.83 8.53 6.23
C LEU A 303 -7.61 8.79 5.33
N LEU A 304 -7.39 7.98 4.30
CA LEU A 304 -6.29 8.15 3.36
C LEU A 304 -6.38 9.49 2.63
N THR A 305 -7.58 9.87 2.15
CA THR A 305 -7.76 11.18 1.50
C THR A 305 -7.48 12.33 2.46
N GLN A 306 -7.91 12.20 3.73
CA GLN A 306 -7.72 13.24 4.73
C GLN A 306 -6.29 13.35 5.23
N LEU A 307 -5.58 12.23 5.33
CA LEU A 307 -4.14 12.21 5.59
C LEU A 307 -3.38 12.92 4.46
N GLU A 308 -3.72 12.66 3.21
CA GLU A 308 -3.08 13.31 2.07
C GLU A 308 -3.29 14.83 2.12
N THR A 309 -4.52 15.27 2.39
CA THR A 309 -4.85 16.71 2.51
C THR A 309 -4.16 17.39 3.69
N GLY A 310 -4.12 16.76 4.87
CA GLY A 310 -3.43 17.31 6.04
C GLY A 310 -1.92 17.39 5.85
N LEU A 311 -1.31 16.35 5.27
CA LEU A 311 0.11 16.37 4.91
C LEU A 311 0.41 17.39 3.82
N ARG A 312 -0.48 17.60 2.86
CA ARG A 312 -0.33 18.62 1.81
C ARG A 312 -0.29 20.01 2.40
N LYS A 313 -1.15 20.29 3.38
CA LYS A 313 -1.12 21.55 4.12
C LYS A 313 0.27 21.79 4.74
N ILE A 314 0.75 20.85 5.55
CA ILE A 314 2.06 20.97 6.21
C ILE A 314 3.18 21.09 5.18
N PHE A 315 3.15 20.26 4.14
CA PHE A 315 4.12 20.28 3.05
C PHE A 315 4.26 21.69 2.46
N THR A 316 3.13 22.35 2.19
CA THR A 316 3.15 23.70 1.62
C THR A 316 3.63 24.76 2.58
N GLU A 317 3.37 24.60 3.88
CA GLU A 317 3.86 25.51 4.93
C GLU A 317 5.38 25.37 5.11
N VAL A 318 5.89 24.15 5.31
CA VAL A 318 7.31 23.91 5.60
C VAL A 318 8.22 24.14 4.40
N ASN A 319 7.71 23.92 3.18
CA ASN A 319 8.43 24.21 1.93
C ASN A 319 8.12 25.60 1.36
N LYS A 320 7.31 26.43 2.05
CA LYS A 320 6.95 27.81 1.63
C LYS A 320 6.38 27.88 0.21
N CYS A 321 5.51 26.95 -0.15
CA CYS A 321 4.95 26.81 -1.49
C CYS A 321 3.40 26.77 -1.48
N PRO A 322 2.71 27.81 -0.97
CA PRO A 322 1.25 27.79 -0.75
C PRO A 322 0.43 27.52 -2.02
N LYS A 323 0.94 27.90 -3.21
CA LYS A 323 0.28 27.61 -4.49
C LYS A 323 0.11 26.11 -4.76
N ARG A 324 0.96 25.27 -4.15
CA ARG A 324 0.97 23.80 -4.31
C ARG A 324 -0.14 23.09 -3.56
N PHE A 325 -0.87 23.83 -2.73
CA PHE A 325 -1.97 23.31 -1.92
C PHE A 325 -3.21 22.99 -2.77
N LEU A 326 -3.49 23.85 -3.76
CA LEU A 326 -4.66 23.77 -4.64
C LEU A 326 -4.36 23.09 -5.99
N THR A 327 -3.17 22.53 -6.19
CA THR A 327 -2.72 22.07 -7.52
C THR A 327 -3.38 20.75 -7.92
N ALA A 328 -4.59 20.87 -8.46
CA ALA A 328 -5.33 19.81 -9.15
C ALA A 328 -5.46 20.09 -10.67
N GLU A 329 -4.62 20.96 -11.23
CA GLU A 329 -4.69 21.41 -12.63
C GLU A 329 -4.10 20.42 -13.64
N SER A 330 -4.55 20.47 -14.89
CA SER A 330 -4.01 19.63 -15.98
C SER A 330 -2.58 19.99 -16.41
N THR A 331 -2.14 21.20 -16.09
CA THR A 331 -0.84 21.78 -16.45
C THR A 331 0.23 21.61 -15.38
N ALA A 332 -0.13 21.07 -14.21
CA ALA A 332 0.79 20.89 -13.09
C ALA A 332 0.55 19.54 -12.41
N PHE A 333 1.62 18.88 -11.96
CA PHE A 333 1.50 17.63 -11.23
C PHE A 333 0.76 17.85 -9.90
N TYR A 334 -0.02 16.85 -9.50
CA TYR A 334 -0.73 16.87 -8.23
C TYR A 334 0.27 16.70 -7.09
N THR A 335 0.13 17.51 -6.04
CA THR A 335 0.88 17.33 -4.80
C THR A 335 0.31 16.13 -4.04
N THR A 336 0.81 14.94 -4.37
CA THR A 336 0.37 13.63 -3.84
C THR A 336 1.30 13.09 -2.77
N PHE A 337 0.97 11.95 -2.15
CA PHE A 337 1.87 11.27 -1.21
C PHE A 337 3.28 11.07 -1.78
N ASP A 338 3.42 10.65 -3.04
CA ASP A 338 4.72 10.37 -3.65
C ASP A 338 5.60 11.63 -3.67
N GLU A 339 5.00 12.77 -3.98
CA GLU A 339 5.72 14.04 -4.05
C GLU A 339 5.99 14.62 -2.65
N MET A 340 5.01 14.55 -1.75
CA MET A 340 5.15 15.04 -0.39
C MET A 340 6.18 14.27 0.44
N LEU A 341 6.30 12.96 0.20
CA LEU A 341 7.18 12.06 0.94
C LEU A 341 8.51 11.80 0.20
N ALA A 342 8.80 12.50 -0.89
CA ALA A 342 10.08 12.44 -1.59
C ALA A 342 11.18 13.15 -0.79
N LYS A 343 12.44 12.74 -1.00
CA LYS A 343 13.62 13.37 -0.37
C LYS A 343 13.83 14.81 -0.82
N GLN A 344 13.53 15.09 -2.08
CA GLN A 344 13.81 16.35 -2.77
C GLN A 344 12.59 16.74 -3.60
N LEU A 345 12.34 18.04 -3.77
CA LEU A 345 11.23 18.56 -4.57
C LEU A 345 11.53 18.52 -6.07
N ASN A 346 12.80 18.66 -6.41
CA ASN A 346 13.42 18.68 -7.72
C ASN A 346 14.92 18.37 -7.50
N ASP A 347 15.74 18.28 -8.56
CA ASP A 347 17.15 17.83 -8.43
C ASP A 347 18.05 18.73 -7.53
N VAL A 348 17.53 19.85 -7.04
CA VAL A 348 18.29 20.87 -6.29
C VAL A 348 17.70 21.15 -4.91
N GLU A 349 16.37 21.23 -4.75
CA GLU A 349 15.75 21.66 -3.50
C GLU A 349 15.37 20.49 -2.59
N ILE A 350 15.77 20.60 -1.32
CA ILE A 350 15.45 19.63 -0.28
C ILE A 350 13.97 19.75 0.08
N ASN A 351 13.27 18.63 0.19
CA ASN A 351 11.94 18.61 0.77
C ASN A 351 12.05 18.67 2.30
N HIS A 352 11.46 19.69 2.92
CA HIS A 352 11.51 19.88 4.37
C HIS A 352 10.49 19.03 5.14
N LEU A 353 9.45 18.49 4.48
CA LEU A 353 8.42 17.70 5.16
C LEU A 353 8.99 16.44 5.84
N PRO A 354 9.85 15.61 5.22
CA PRO A 354 10.42 14.43 5.87
C PRO A 354 11.20 14.76 7.15
N PHE A 355 11.99 15.84 7.13
CA PHE A 355 12.73 16.30 8.31
C PHE A 355 11.79 16.80 9.39
N PHE A 356 10.74 17.53 8.99
CA PHE A 356 9.72 18.00 9.91
C PHE A 356 9.00 16.81 10.56
N LEU A 357 8.52 15.82 9.80
CA LEU A 357 7.82 14.66 10.34
C LEU A 357 8.71 13.78 11.23
N GLY A 358 9.99 13.63 10.89
CA GLY A 358 10.94 12.77 11.59
C GLY A 358 10.93 11.33 11.05
N GLU A 359 12.01 10.60 11.35
CA GLU A 359 12.31 9.28 10.76
C GLU A 359 11.19 8.25 11.03
N SER A 360 10.75 8.10 12.27
CA SER A 360 9.73 7.11 12.65
C SER A 360 8.38 7.32 11.93
N ALA A 361 7.95 8.58 11.79
CA ALA A 361 6.72 8.90 11.08
C ALA A 361 6.84 8.65 9.57
N MET A 362 8.00 8.98 8.99
CA MET A 362 8.29 8.72 7.59
C MET A 362 8.36 7.24 7.27
N GLU A 363 9.03 6.45 8.10
CA GLU A 363 9.11 5.00 7.94
C GLU A 363 7.70 4.36 8.01
N PHE A 364 6.83 4.83 8.92
CA PHE A 364 5.46 4.31 9.03
C PHE A 364 4.65 4.58 7.76
N LEU A 365 4.71 5.82 7.25
CA LEU A 365 4.04 6.20 6.02
C LEU A 365 4.55 5.39 4.82
N TRP A 366 5.87 5.22 4.71
CA TRP A 366 6.48 4.43 3.63
C TRP A 366 6.10 2.95 3.69
N ASP A 367 6.04 2.35 4.88
CA ASP A 367 5.58 0.97 5.06
C ASP A 367 4.14 0.80 4.57
N PHE A 368 3.23 1.67 4.98
CA PHE A 368 1.82 1.52 4.65
C PHE A 368 1.45 1.92 3.21
N LEU A 369 2.21 2.85 2.62
CA LEU A 369 1.86 3.46 1.33
C LEU A 369 2.75 3.03 0.16
N ASN A 370 4.05 2.75 0.37
CA ASN A 370 5.02 2.71 -0.73
C ASN A 370 5.81 1.38 -0.84
N HIS A 371 6.30 0.83 0.28
CA HIS A 371 7.17 -0.34 0.24
C HIS A 371 6.53 -1.52 -0.51
N GLN A 372 7.29 -2.13 -1.43
CA GLN A 372 6.78 -3.21 -2.29
C GLN A 372 6.29 -4.44 -1.51
N GLU A 373 7.00 -4.80 -0.43
CA GLU A 373 6.60 -5.88 0.48
C GLU A 373 5.62 -5.40 1.56
N GLY A 374 5.31 -4.10 1.61
CA GLY A 374 4.35 -3.49 2.51
C GLY A 374 2.91 -3.61 1.99
N PRO A 375 1.91 -3.23 2.82
CA PRO A 375 0.51 -3.38 2.47
C PRO A 375 0.05 -2.45 1.33
N ARG A 376 0.75 -1.36 0.99
CA ARG A 376 0.40 -0.43 -0.11
C ARG A 376 -1.10 -0.11 -0.19
N VAL A 377 -1.66 0.23 0.97
CA VAL A 377 -3.11 0.23 1.22
C VAL A 377 -3.85 1.17 0.25
N ARG A 378 -3.27 2.35 0.02
CA ARG A 378 -3.85 3.37 -0.87
C ARG A 378 -3.93 2.90 -2.32
N ASP A 379 -2.86 2.28 -2.82
CA ASP A 379 -2.81 1.83 -4.21
C ASP A 379 -3.86 0.74 -4.45
N HIS A 380 -3.82 -0.32 -3.64
CA HIS A 380 -4.77 -1.42 -3.78
C HIS A 380 -6.23 -0.98 -3.62
N LEU A 381 -6.55 -0.06 -2.72
CA LEU A 381 -7.92 0.48 -2.60
C LEU A 381 -8.34 1.30 -3.82
N SER A 382 -7.48 2.22 -4.29
CA SER A 382 -7.81 3.13 -5.38
C SER A 382 -7.91 2.47 -6.76
N HIS A 383 -7.31 1.28 -6.92
CA HIS A 383 -7.45 0.42 -8.11
C HIS A 383 -8.56 -0.64 -7.96
N GLY A 384 -9.29 -0.64 -6.85
CA GLY A 384 -10.35 -1.61 -6.57
C GLY A 384 -9.81 -3.03 -6.37
N GLU A 385 -8.55 -3.17 -5.97
CA GLU A 385 -7.87 -4.46 -5.84
C GLU A 385 -8.28 -5.27 -4.61
N VAL A 386 -8.93 -4.63 -3.63
CA VAL A 386 -9.33 -5.19 -2.34
C VAL A 386 -10.84 -5.39 -2.25
N ASN A 387 -11.27 -6.45 -1.56
CA ASN A 387 -12.68 -6.63 -1.21
C ASN A 387 -13.08 -5.70 -0.06
N LEU A 388 -14.00 -4.77 -0.30
CA LEU A 388 -14.43 -3.79 0.70
C LEU A 388 -15.31 -4.38 1.80
N ASN A 389 -16.00 -5.51 1.54
CA ASN A 389 -16.87 -6.15 2.53
C ASN A 389 -16.08 -6.88 3.63
N ASP A 390 -14.85 -7.29 3.32
CA ASP A 390 -13.97 -8.08 4.21
C ASP A 390 -12.62 -7.36 4.40
N PHE A 391 -12.68 -6.04 4.60
CA PHE A 391 -11.48 -5.23 4.80
C PHE A 391 -10.98 -5.40 6.25
N PRO A 392 -9.68 -5.72 6.46
CA PRO A 392 -9.16 -6.06 7.78
C PRO A 392 -9.20 -4.87 8.74
N LYS A 393 -9.76 -5.09 9.93
CA LYS A 393 -9.78 -4.11 11.03
C LYS A 393 -8.37 -3.63 11.36
N GLU A 394 -7.41 -4.54 11.35
CA GLU A 394 -6.03 -4.31 11.74
C GLU A 394 -5.43 -3.17 10.92
N VAL A 395 -5.55 -3.21 9.59
CA VAL A 395 -5.01 -2.16 8.71
C VAL A 395 -5.63 -0.79 9.04
N THR A 396 -6.96 -0.74 9.19
CA THR A 396 -7.66 0.51 9.53
C THR A 396 -7.28 1.02 10.92
N ASN A 397 -7.13 0.13 11.91
CA ASN A 397 -6.73 0.49 13.26
C ASN A 397 -5.34 1.15 13.27
N GLN A 398 -4.36 0.57 12.57
CA GLN A 398 -2.99 1.07 12.58
C GLN A 398 -2.88 2.46 11.95
N LEU A 399 -3.52 2.66 10.79
CA LEU A 399 -3.53 3.97 10.12
C LEU A 399 -4.34 5.01 10.90
N LEU A 400 -5.47 4.64 11.51
CA LEU A 400 -6.24 5.55 12.36
C LEU A 400 -5.45 5.96 13.60
N ALA A 401 -4.79 5.00 14.27
CA ALA A 401 -3.95 5.26 15.43
C ALA A 401 -2.80 6.23 15.10
N PHE A 402 -2.11 6.01 13.99
CA PHE A 402 -1.07 6.92 13.52
C PHE A 402 -1.63 8.31 13.18
N SER A 403 -2.79 8.38 12.55
CA SER A 403 -3.45 9.64 12.23
C SER A 403 -3.81 10.45 13.48
N ILE A 404 -4.24 9.77 14.55
CA ILE A 404 -4.49 10.40 15.85
C ILE A 404 -3.21 11.02 16.42
N VAL A 405 -2.07 10.31 16.33
CA VAL A 405 -0.77 10.85 16.73
C VAL A 405 -0.40 12.10 15.92
N LEU A 406 -0.66 12.10 14.61
CA LEU A 406 -0.49 13.30 13.80
C LEU A 406 -1.42 14.43 14.28
N LEU A 407 -2.71 14.19 14.52
CA LEU A 407 -3.63 15.21 15.03
C LEU A 407 -3.09 15.88 16.31
N PHE A 408 -2.57 15.07 17.25
CA PHE A 408 -1.97 15.55 18.50
C PHE A 408 -0.73 16.42 18.30
N ARG A 409 0.04 16.20 17.24
CA ARG A 409 1.21 17.02 16.95
C ARG A 409 0.85 18.47 16.59
N PHE A 410 -0.40 18.70 16.19
CA PHE A 410 -0.88 19.98 15.68
C PHE A 410 -2.00 20.60 16.53
N VAL A 411 -2.07 20.30 17.83
CA VAL A 411 -2.95 21.00 18.78
C VAL A 411 -2.17 21.95 19.70
N GLY A 412 -2.87 22.89 20.34
CA GLY A 412 -2.30 23.77 21.37
C GLY A 412 -1.86 23.01 22.63
N GLU A 413 -0.93 23.59 23.40
CA GLU A 413 -0.38 22.97 24.62
C GLU A 413 -1.45 22.69 25.69
N ASP A 414 -2.49 23.51 25.75
CA ASP A 414 -3.63 23.35 26.64
C ASP A 414 -4.39 22.04 26.35
N VAL A 415 -4.69 21.77 25.08
CA VAL A 415 -5.38 20.55 24.65
C VAL A 415 -4.48 19.32 24.80
N LEU A 416 -3.20 19.48 24.48
CA LEU A 416 -2.21 18.42 24.60
C LEU A 416 -2.06 17.95 26.04
N SER A 417 -1.93 18.88 27.00
CA SER A 417 -1.73 18.56 28.41
C SER A 417 -2.87 17.73 29.00
N VAL A 418 -4.13 18.12 28.74
CA VAL A 418 -5.32 17.38 29.17
C VAL A 418 -5.37 15.99 28.54
N SER A 419 -5.08 15.90 27.25
CA SER A 419 -5.16 14.62 26.52
C SER A 419 -4.06 13.63 26.91
N MET A 420 -2.91 14.13 27.37
CA MET A 420 -1.78 13.31 27.85
C MET A 420 -2.06 12.64 29.20
N GLU A 421 -3.12 13.02 29.91
CA GLU A 421 -3.60 12.28 31.09
C GLU A 421 -4.09 10.87 30.71
N ASN A 422 -4.61 10.71 29.49
CA ASN A 422 -5.08 9.43 28.97
C ASN A 422 -3.92 8.46 28.68
N VAL A 423 -3.93 7.31 29.34
CA VAL A 423 -2.88 6.28 29.22
C VAL A 423 -2.77 5.76 27.78
N SER A 424 -3.91 5.52 27.13
CA SER A 424 -3.97 4.97 25.77
C SER A 424 -3.31 5.93 24.78
N ILE A 425 -3.55 7.24 24.91
CA ILE A 425 -2.93 8.27 24.05
C ILE A 425 -1.41 8.30 24.23
N ARG A 426 -0.91 8.24 25.47
CA ARG A 426 0.54 8.17 25.71
C ARG A 426 1.19 6.95 25.06
N ILE A 427 0.49 5.80 25.08
CA ILE A 427 0.96 4.59 24.40
C ILE A 427 1.01 4.80 22.89
N LEU A 428 -0.03 5.39 22.28
CA LEU A 428 -0.03 5.69 20.84
C LEU A 428 1.17 6.55 20.43
N ILE A 429 1.40 7.65 21.15
CA ILE A 429 2.53 8.56 20.89
C ILE A 429 3.88 7.84 21.07
N SER A 430 4.00 7.01 22.12
CA SER A 430 5.22 6.22 22.36
C SER A 430 5.50 5.22 21.23
N CYS A 431 4.47 4.50 20.76
CA CYS A 431 4.58 3.57 19.63
C CYS A 431 5.02 4.30 18.36
N ALA A 432 4.41 5.44 18.04
CA ALA A 432 4.76 6.21 16.84
C ALA A 432 6.20 6.73 16.89
N ASN A 433 6.65 7.25 18.03
CA ASN A 433 8.01 7.79 18.18
C ASN A 433 9.09 6.70 18.08
N ARG A 434 8.76 5.47 18.47
CA ARG A 434 9.68 4.32 18.46
C ARG A 434 9.52 3.43 17.21
N TYR A 435 8.68 3.84 16.27
CA TYR A 435 8.42 3.04 15.10
C TYR A 435 9.69 2.88 14.26
N CYS A 436 9.92 1.66 13.79
CA CYS A 436 10.90 1.36 12.77
C CYS A 436 10.24 0.54 11.67
N SER A 437 10.64 0.78 10.42
CA SER A 437 10.11 0.06 9.26
C SER A 437 10.15 -1.46 9.46
N GLN A 438 9.04 -2.11 9.18
CA GLN A 438 8.83 -3.56 9.20
C GLN A 438 8.87 -4.16 7.79
N PHE A 439 8.61 -3.37 6.76
CA PHE A 439 8.48 -3.80 5.36
C PHE A 439 9.64 -3.36 4.45
N HIS A 440 10.57 -2.55 4.95
CA HIS A 440 11.80 -2.24 4.21
C HIS A 440 12.66 -3.51 4.02
N PRO A 441 13.37 -3.66 2.88
CA PRO A 441 14.24 -4.81 2.61
C PRO A 441 15.27 -5.14 3.70
N VAL A 442 15.78 -4.15 4.43
CA VAL A 442 16.66 -4.36 5.61
C VAL A 442 15.92 -5.12 6.71
N SER A 443 14.73 -4.68 7.08
CA SER A 443 13.94 -5.28 8.15
C SER A 443 13.47 -6.68 7.77
N GLN A 444 13.11 -6.86 6.51
CA GLN A 444 12.75 -8.17 5.95
C GLN A 444 13.94 -9.13 5.95
N LEU A 445 15.14 -8.66 5.62
CA LEU A 445 16.36 -9.45 5.73
C LEU A 445 16.64 -9.86 7.19
N LYS A 446 16.55 -8.94 8.14
CA LYS A 446 16.70 -9.25 9.58
C LYS A 446 15.72 -10.35 10.03
N LYS A 447 14.45 -10.24 9.65
CA LYS A 447 13.43 -11.27 9.93
C LYS A 447 13.80 -12.62 9.33
N LYS A 448 14.22 -12.66 8.06
CA LYS A 448 14.64 -13.88 7.35
C LYS A 448 15.87 -14.53 8.00
N ILE A 449 16.87 -13.74 8.40
CA ILE A 449 18.07 -14.20 9.13
C ILE A 449 17.66 -14.84 10.46
N LEU A 450 16.89 -14.15 11.28
CA LEU A 450 16.44 -14.64 12.59
C LEU A 450 15.54 -15.87 12.47
N HIS A 451 14.73 -15.96 11.42
CA HIS A 451 13.92 -17.14 11.14
C HIS A 451 14.78 -18.35 10.74
N CYS A 452 15.76 -18.15 9.86
CA CYS A 452 16.71 -19.19 9.47
C CYS A 452 17.53 -19.68 10.67
N GLU A 453 17.97 -18.77 11.53
CA GLU A 453 18.72 -19.07 12.76
C GLU A 453 17.91 -19.99 13.69
N LYS A 454 16.64 -19.66 13.92
CA LYS A 454 15.72 -20.52 14.70
C LYS A 454 15.53 -21.89 14.06
N SER A 455 15.42 -21.95 12.73
CA SER A 455 15.31 -23.22 11.99
C SER A 455 16.56 -24.09 12.15
N ILE A 456 17.76 -23.50 12.15
CA ILE A 456 19.02 -24.25 12.37
C ILE A 456 19.15 -24.72 13.82
N LYS A 457 18.71 -23.92 14.80
CA LYS A 457 18.76 -24.27 16.22
C LYS A 457 17.99 -25.53 16.60
N ILE A 458 16.99 -25.95 15.82
CA ILE A 458 16.25 -27.18 16.13
C ILE A 458 17.01 -28.45 15.68
N TRP A 459 18.07 -28.32 14.87
CA TRP A 459 18.77 -29.47 14.30
C TRP A 459 19.31 -30.47 15.34
N PRO A 460 19.86 -30.04 16.49
CA PRO A 460 20.26 -30.97 17.55
C PRO A 460 19.11 -31.78 18.14
N GLN A 461 17.87 -31.34 17.95
CA GLN A 461 16.64 -31.99 18.43
C GLN A 461 15.98 -32.87 17.37
N LEU A 462 16.55 -32.93 16.15
CA LEU A 462 16.05 -33.80 15.09
C LEU A 462 16.16 -35.27 15.50
N PRO A 463 15.28 -36.14 14.99
CA PRO A 463 15.27 -37.54 15.40
C PRO A 463 16.57 -38.25 14.99
N LEU A 464 17.26 -38.80 15.99
CA LEU A 464 18.54 -39.49 15.85
C LEU A 464 18.36 -41.01 15.94
N VAL A 465 19.21 -41.74 15.21
CA VAL A 465 19.31 -43.21 15.35
C VAL A 465 20.04 -43.52 16.66
N PRO A 466 19.54 -44.45 17.51
CA PRO A 466 20.23 -44.85 18.74
C PRO A 466 21.66 -45.33 18.48
N GLU A 467 22.61 -44.92 19.33
CA GLU A 467 24.05 -45.19 19.15
C GLU A 467 24.37 -46.69 19.01
N GLU A 468 23.59 -47.54 19.68
CA GLU A 468 23.66 -49.01 19.63
C GLU A 468 23.46 -49.59 18.22
N GLN A 469 22.84 -48.84 17.31
CA GLN A 469 22.53 -49.27 15.94
C GLN A 469 23.54 -48.73 14.90
N ILE A 470 24.58 -48.01 15.33
CA ILE A 470 25.58 -47.35 14.47
C ILE A 470 26.87 -48.18 14.42
N PRO A 471 27.33 -48.63 13.23
CA PRO A 471 28.60 -49.38 13.08
C PRO A 471 29.84 -48.56 13.48
N GLU A 472 30.80 -49.17 14.19
CA GLU A 472 32.03 -48.52 14.72
C GLU A 472 32.92 -47.87 13.65
N ALA A 473 33.06 -48.48 12.46
CA ALA A 473 33.86 -47.93 11.37
C ALA A 473 33.35 -46.55 10.89
N THR A 474 32.03 -46.33 10.94
CA THR A 474 31.40 -45.05 10.58
C THR A 474 31.67 -43.95 11.63
N ARG A 475 32.06 -44.32 12.86
CA ARG A 475 32.36 -43.38 13.96
C ARG A 475 33.78 -42.81 13.84
N LEU A 476 34.74 -43.62 13.39
CA LEU A 476 36.14 -43.19 13.24
C LEU A 476 36.35 -42.24 12.06
N GLU A 477 35.81 -42.54 10.86
CA GLU A 477 35.90 -41.64 9.69
C GLU A 477 35.29 -40.26 9.96
N SER A 478 34.20 -40.19 10.73
CA SER A 478 33.57 -38.91 11.06
C SER A 478 34.40 -38.01 11.98
N SER A 479 35.37 -38.56 12.72
CA SER A 479 36.13 -37.78 13.70
C SER A 479 37.25 -36.93 13.08
N SER A 480 37.85 -37.36 11.96
CA SER A 480 38.94 -36.60 11.32
C SER A 480 38.42 -35.45 10.44
N GLU A 481 37.39 -35.69 9.62
CA GLU A 481 36.80 -34.66 8.74
C GLU A 481 36.14 -33.53 9.54
N VAL A 482 35.50 -33.86 10.66
CA VAL A 482 34.91 -32.86 11.57
C VAL A 482 35.99 -31.98 12.19
N ASN A 483 37.12 -32.55 12.60
CA ASN A 483 38.23 -31.81 13.22
C ASN A 483 38.91 -30.83 12.23
N ASP A 484 39.06 -31.21 10.96
CA ASP A 484 39.63 -30.31 9.92
C ASP A 484 38.70 -29.13 9.62
N CYS A 485 37.40 -29.37 9.57
CA CYS A 485 36.44 -28.29 9.33
C CYS A 485 36.24 -27.39 10.56
N ASP A 486 36.30 -27.93 11.77
CA ASP A 486 36.29 -27.14 13.01
C ASP A 486 37.50 -26.17 13.05
N ASN A 487 38.68 -26.63 12.61
CA ASN A 487 39.86 -25.76 12.48
C ASN A 487 39.66 -24.62 11.46
N LEU A 488 39.01 -24.90 10.32
CA LEU A 488 38.70 -23.87 9.32
C LEU A 488 37.70 -22.85 9.86
N ILE A 489 36.67 -23.32 10.57
CA ILE A 489 35.67 -22.46 11.22
C ILE A 489 36.34 -21.54 12.24
N ILE A 490 37.21 -22.08 13.11
CA ILE A 490 37.98 -21.29 14.08
C ILE A 490 38.81 -20.21 13.37
N LYS A 491 39.47 -20.56 12.26
CA LYS A 491 40.25 -19.60 11.47
C LYS A 491 39.37 -18.47 10.93
N ILE A 492 38.21 -18.79 10.35
CA ILE A 492 37.30 -17.75 9.82
C ILE A 492 36.76 -16.88 10.97
N SER A 493 36.39 -17.47 12.10
CA SER A 493 35.93 -16.73 13.29
C SER A 493 37.00 -15.77 13.82
N SER A 494 38.28 -16.17 13.85
CA SER A 494 39.38 -15.29 14.28
C SER A 494 39.62 -14.11 13.33
N GLU A 495 39.50 -14.32 12.02
CA GLU A 495 39.61 -13.24 11.03
C GLU A 495 38.44 -12.26 11.14
N LEU A 496 37.23 -12.76 11.41
CA LEU A 496 36.05 -11.93 11.66
C LEU A 496 36.19 -11.09 12.93
N GLN A 497 36.74 -11.67 14.00
CA GLN A 497 37.01 -10.95 15.25
C GLN A 497 37.97 -9.77 15.02
N TYR A 498 39.01 -9.97 14.21
CA TYR A 498 39.95 -8.92 13.84
C TYR A 498 39.27 -7.80 13.04
N TYR A 499 38.41 -8.14 12.08
CA TYR A 499 37.64 -7.16 11.31
C TYR A 499 36.70 -6.34 12.23
N MET A 500 36.03 -7.00 13.18
CA MET A 500 35.11 -6.36 14.12
C MET A 500 35.79 -5.41 15.11
N LEU A 501 37.01 -5.75 15.55
CA LEU A 501 37.85 -4.89 16.41
C LEU A 501 38.27 -3.59 15.73
N GLN A 502 38.41 -3.58 14.40
CA GLN A 502 38.73 -2.37 13.64
C GLN A 502 37.50 -1.48 13.38
N SER A 503 36.31 -2.08 13.32
CA SER A 503 35.06 -1.38 13.06
C SER A 503 34.36 -1.00 14.37
N ASP A 504 34.87 -0.10 15.22
CA ASP A 504 34.17 0.53 16.37
C ASP A 504 33.14 -0.33 17.16
N HIS A 505 33.36 -1.64 17.29
CA HIS A 505 32.37 -2.60 17.79
C HIS A 505 32.96 -3.35 18.99
N ASN A 506 32.51 -3.00 20.20
CA ASN A 506 32.93 -3.63 21.46
C ASN A 506 32.35 -5.05 21.61
N PHE A 507 32.90 -6.04 20.90
CA PHE A 507 32.50 -7.45 20.97
C PHE A 507 33.63 -8.37 21.46
N ASN A 508 34.43 -7.88 22.41
CA ASN A 508 35.70 -8.51 22.79
C ASN A 508 35.58 -9.94 23.37
N ASN A 509 34.37 -10.44 23.68
CA ASN A 509 34.18 -11.72 24.38
C ASN A 509 33.19 -12.71 23.70
N LEU A 510 32.66 -12.41 22.50
CA LEU A 510 31.57 -13.21 21.88
C LEU A 510 32.02 -14.19 20.78
N LEU A 511 33.32 -14.19 20.43
CA LEU A 511 33.90 -15.05 19.40
C LEU A 511 34.93 -16.05 19.95
N ASP A 512 35.16 -16.06 21.27
CA ASP A 512 36.09 -16.98 21.92
C ASP A 512 35.49 -18.39 22.01
N TYR A 513 36.07 -19.33 21.25
CA TYR A 513 35.71 -20.75 21.14
C TYR A 513 34.25 -21.03 20.68
N PRO A 514 33.95 -22.15 19.99
CA PRO A 514 32.60 -22.40 19.50
C PRO A 514 31.74 -23.02 20.62
N PRO A 515 30.76 -22.26 21.13
CA PRO A 515 29.43 -22.81 21.25
C PRO A 515 28.47 -21.96 20.41
N THR A 516 27.69 -22.62 19.58
CA THR A 516 26.62 -22.06 18.73
C THR A 516 25.70 -21.04 19.44
N GLU A 517 25.66 -21.02 20.78
CA GLU A 517 24.92 -20.04 21.59
C GLU A 517 25.52 -18.63 21.55
N ASN A 518 26.86 -18.48 21.58
CA ASN A 518 27.51 -17.16 21.57
C ASN A 518 27.30 -16.44 20.23
N TRP A 519 27.38 -17.17 19.12
CA TRP A 519 27.11 -16.61 17.79
C TRP A 519 25.66 -16.22 17.59
N SER A 520 24.74 -16.98 18.20
CA SER A 520 23.33 -16.63 18.20
C SER A 520 23.09 -15.29 18.91
N LEU A 521 23.67 -15.10 20.10
CA LEU A 521 23.59 -13.84 20.84
C LEU A 521 24.15 -12.67 20.02
N LEU A 522 25.33 -12.85 19.41
CA LEU A 522 25.95 -11.85 18.55
C LEU A 522 25.06 -11.49 17.35
N LEU A 523 24.51 -12.50 16.66
CA LEU A 523 23.61 -12.30 15.53
C LEU A 523 22.36 -11.51 15.94
N HIS A 524 21.75 -11.87 17.08
CA HIS A 524 20.60 -11.13 17.63
C HIS A 524 20.95 -9.68 17.95
N GLU A 525 22.11 -9.42 18.55
CA GLU A 525 22.56 -8.07 18.87
C GLU A 525 22.83 -7.24 17.61
N LEU A 526 23.50 -7.81 16.60
CA LEU A 526 23.75 -7.14 15.33
C LEU A 526 22.43 -6.84 14.58
N CYS A 527 21.48 -7.79 14.56
CA CYS A 527 20.15 -7.56 13.99
C CYS A 527 19.36 -6.48 14.75
N SER A 528 19.61 -6.28 16.05
CA SER A 528 18.92 -5.25 16.85
C SER A 528 19.38 -3.82 16.53
N ARG A 529 20.53 -3.63 15.88
CA ARG A 529 21.08 -2.30 15.57
C ARG A 529 20.21 -1.54 14.58
N HIS A 530 20.05 -0.24 14.83
CA HIS A 530 19.34 0.64 13.91
C HIS A 530 20.15 0.83 12.63
N ILE A 531 19.51 0.64 11.48
CA ILE A 531 20.09 0.87 10.15
C ILE A 531 19.14 1.82 9.44
N ARG A 532 19.64 2.97 8.99
CA ARG A 532 18.83 3.96 8.26
C ARG A 532 18.22 3.33 7.02
N THR A 533 16.90 3.42 6.87
CA THR A 533 16.16 2.83 5.75
C THR A 533 15.60 3.89 4.78
N LEU A 534 15.39 5.11 5.26
CA LEU A 534 14.80 6.18 4.45
C LEU A 534 15.72 6.59 3.30
N TYR A 535 15.15 6.62 2.09
CA TYR A 535 15.83 7.03 0.86
C TYR A 535 17.12 6.26 0.58
N CYS A 536 17.14 4.96 0.89
CA CYS A 536 18.26 4.08 0.58
C CYS A 536 18.62 4.16 -0.92
N PRO A 537 19.89 4.39 -1.28
CA PRO A 537 20.34 4.39 -2.67
C PRO A 537 20.10 3.04 -3.35
N ARG A 538 19.95 3.08 -4.69
CA ARG A 538 19.75 1.86 -5.49
C ARG A 538 20.86 0.83 -5.30
N SER A 539 22.12 1.26 -5.15
CA SER A 539 23.26 0.39 -4.87
C SER A 539 23.06 -0.44 -3.60
N VAL A 540 22.58 0.19 -2.53
CA VAL A 540 22.25 -0.48 -1.26
C VAL A 540 21.12 -1.50 -1.47
N LEU A 541 20.06 -1.13 -2.19
CA LEU A 541 18.94 -2.04 -2.48
C LEU A 541 19.37 -3.25 -3.32
N GLU A 542 20.28 -3.07 -4.28
CA GLU A 542 20.83 -4.16 -5.10
C GLU A 542 21.64 -5.16 -4.26
N VAL A 543 22.47 -4.68 -3.34
CA VAL A 543 23.21 -5.55 -2.39
C VAL A 543 22.24 -6.26 -1.44
N LEU A 544 21.25 -5.55 -0.90
CA LEU A 544 20.23 -6.16 -0.03
C LEU A 544 19.47 -7.28 -0.75
N ALA A 545 19.17 -7.13 -2.04
CA ALA A 545 18.53 -8.17 -2.84
C ALA A 545 19.41 -9.44 -2.95
N ILE A 546 20.73 -9.29 -3.03
CA ILE A 546 21.67 -10.43 -3.02
C ILE A 546 21.70 -11.07 -1.64
N LEU A 547 21.88 -10.30 -0.57
CA LEU A 547 21.89 -10.81 0.82
C LEU A 547 20.60 -11.55 1.17
N GLN A 548 19.44 -11.03 0.73
CA GLN A 548 18.16 -11.73 0.86
C GLN A 548 18.13 -13.06 0.12
N LYS A 549 18.65 -13.13 -1.12
CA LYS A 549 18.73 -14.40 -1.86
C LYS A 549 19.59 -15.41 -1.12
N ILE A 550 20.75 -15.00 -0.59
CA ILE A 550 21.63 -15.90 0.19
C ILE A 550 20.90 -16.40 1.45
N SER A 551 20.26 -15.51 2.20
CA SER A 551 19.49 -15.87 3.40
C SER A 551 18.35 -16.85 3.10
N VAL A 552 17.61 -16.65 1.99
CA VAL A 552 16.56 -17.57 1.54
C VAL A 552 17.15 -18.94 1.20
N HIS A 553 18.29 -19.01 0.51
CA HIS A 553 18.94 -20.30 0.22
C HIS A 553 19.43 -21.01 1.48
N CYS A 554 19.97 -20.29 2.47
CA CYS A 554 20.34 -20.87 3.77
C CYS A 554 19.12 -21.51 4.45
N HIS A 555 17.98 -20.82 4.41
CA HIS A 555 16.74 -21.32 4.99
C HIS A 555 16.21 -22.56 4.23
N LEU A 556 16.24 -22.55 2.90
CA LEU A 556 15.85 -23.71 2.08
C LEU A 556 16.71 -24.95 2.37
N VAL A 557 18.02 -24.77 2.56
CA VAL A 557 18.92 -25.87 2.98
C VAL A 557 18.48 -26.42 4.34
N SER A 558 18.13 -25.54 5.29
CA SER A 558 17.61 -25.96 6.59
C SER A 558 16.33 -26.77 6.49
N ASP A 559 15.34 -26.30 5.74
CA ASP A 559 14.08 -27.00 5.54
C ASP A 559 14.29 -28.37 4.87
N GLN A 560 15.19 -28.45 3.89
CA GLN A 560 15.54 -29.72 3.24
C GLN A 560 16.18 -30.71 4.21
N ILE A 561 17.04 -30.24 5.11
CA ILE A 561 17.69 -31.10 6.11
C ILE A 561 16.67 -31.61 7.12
N ILE A 562 15.79 -30.74 7.63
CA ILE A 562 14.73 -31.11 8.55
C ILE A 562 13.83 -32.17 7.90
N ALA A 563 13.28 -31.88 6.72
CA ALA A 563 12.37 -32.78 6.01
C ALA A 563 13.04 -34.12 5.65
N THR A 564 14.28 -34.07 5.14
CA THR A 564 15.02 -35.30 4.78
C THR A 564 15.31 -36.14 6.01
N THR A 565 15.71 -35.52 7.12
CA THR A 565 16.01 -36.24 8.37
C THR A 565 14.78 -36.93 8.92
N GLU A 566 13.63 -36.25 8.95
CA GLU A 566 12.36 -36.85 9.40
C GLU A 566 11.91 -38.03 8.53
N VAL A 567 11.96 -37.86 7.21
CA VAL A 567 11.56 -38.92 6.26
C VAL A 567 12.49 -40.12 6.37
N ARG A 568 13.80 -39.90 6.42
CA ARG A 568 14.79 -40.97 6.54
C ARG A 568 14.71 -41.68 7.88
N TYR A 569 14.46 -40.94 8.97
CA TYR A 569 14.24 -41.54 10.28
C TYR A 569 13.00 -42.45 10.29
N LYS A 570 11.86 -42.00 9.74
CA LYS A 570 10.66 -42.83 9.61
C LYS A 570 10.94 -44.12 8.82
N GLN A 571 11.66 -44.00 7.70
CA GLN A 571 12.05 -45.16 6.89
C GLN A 571 13.03 -46.10 7.62
N TRP A 572 13.91 -45.56 8.46
CA TRP A 572 14.81 -46.34 9.30
C TRP A 572 14.02 -47.18 10.31
N VAL A 573 13.11 -46.55 11.06
CA VAL A 573 12.26 -47.20 12.07
C VAL A 573 11.37 -48.27 11.43
N GLN A 574 10.80 -47.99 10.26
CA GLN A 574 9.98 -48.94 9.50
C GLN A 574 10.80 -50.04 8.78
N LYS A 575 12.14 -50.02 8.91
CA LYS A 575 13.08 -50.95 8.26
C LYS A 575 12.97 -50.99 6.73
N THR A 576 12.47 -49.92 6.11
CA THR A 576 12.30 -49.81 4.64
C THR A 576 13.55 -49.29 3.92
N LEU A 577 14.56 -48.78 4.65
CA LEU A 577 15.84 -48.38 4.08
C LEU A 577 16.73 -49.58 3.72
N ARG A 578 17.23 -49.61 2.47
CA ARG A 578 18.28 -50.54 2.02
C ARG A 578 19.63 -50.23 2.68
N SER A 579 20.53 -51.21 2.76
CA SER A 579 21.85 -51.07 3.43
C SER A 579 22.64 -49.82 3.00
N ARG A 580 22.78 -49.56 1.70
CA ARG A 580 23.46 -48.36 1.18
C ARG A 580 22.77 -47.05 1.61
N GLN A 581 21.43 -47.04 1.67
CA GLN A 581 20.66 -45.86 2.08
C GLN A 581 20.80 -45.60 3.58
N ARG A 582 20.94 -46.66 4.39
CA ARG A 582 21.25 -46.58 5.83
C ARG A 582 22.62 -45.94 6.06
N GLN A 583 23.64 -46.41 5.33
CA GLN A 583 24.99 -45.82 5.40
C GLN A 583 25.01 -44.34 4.99
N ASN A 584 24.34 -43.99 3.89
CA ASN A 584 24.22 -42.59 3.46
C ASN A 584 23.50 -41.71 4.48
N TYR A 585 22.45 -42.23 5.13
CA TYR A 585 21.73 -41.48 6.16
C TYR A 585 22.60 -41.23 7.40
N LEU A 586 23.36 -42.23 7.86
CA LEU A 586 24.30 -42.04 8.97
C LEU A 586 25.40 -41.02 8.64
N ARG A 587 25.94 -41.03 7.42
CA ARG A 587 26.87 -39.99 6.94
C ARG A 587 26.25 -38.61 6.97
N MET A 588 25.02 -38.48 6.47
CA MET A 588 24.27 -37.23 6.50
C MET A 588 24.10 -36.70 7.93
N LEU A 589 23.71 -37.54 8.89
CA LEU A 589 23.55 -37.16 10.31
C LEU A 589 24.86 -36.61 10.91
N ASN A 590 26.00 -37.18 10.55
CA ASN A 590 27.31 -36.67 10.98
C ASN A 590 27.61 -35.30 10.35
N SER A 591 27.31 -35.12 9.06
CA SER A 591 27.52 -33.84 8.36
C SER A 591 26.61 -32.70 8.84
N ILE A 592 25.44 -33.00 9.43
CA ILE A 592 24.49 -32.00 9.95
C ILE A 592 25.14 -31.09 11.02
N LYS A 593 25.96 -31.65 11.92
CA LYS A 593 26.64 -30.87 12.97
C LYS A 593 27.55 -29.80 12.37
N LEU A 594 28.32 -30.19 11.36
CA LEU A 594 29.22 -29.29 10.66
C LEU A 594 28.47 -28.24 9.84
N LEU A 595 27.47 -28.69 9.07
CA LEU A 595 26.69 -27.82 8.19
C LEU A 595 25.90 -26.77 8.98
N SER A 596 25.45 -27.11 10.20
CA SER A 596 24.85 -26.16 11.14
C SER A 596 25.79 -24.99 11.43
N SER A 597 27.03 -25.28 11.81
CA SER A 597 28.05 -24.25 12.10
C SER A 597 28.39 -23.40 10.88
N VAL A 598 28.49 -24.02 9.69
CA VAL A 598 28.73 -23.29 8.43
C VAL A 598 27.57 -22.35 8.10
N LEU A 599 26.32 -22.80 8.22
CA LEU A 599 25.16 -21.94 7.96
C LEU A 599 25.05 -20.81 8.98
N GLN A 600 25.34 -21.05 10.26
CA GLN A 600 25.37 -20.00 11.28
C GLN A 600 26.44 -18.95 10.99
N LEU A 601 27.62 -19.38 10.55
CA LEU A 601 28.70 -18.47 10.13
C LEU A 601 28.29 -17.65 8.90
N LEU A 602 27.62 -18.25 7.91
CA LEU A 602 27.06 -17.52 6.76
C LEU A 602 26.02 -16.49 7.21
N LEU A 603 25.11 -16.83 8.14
CA LEU A 603 24.15 -15.88 8.68
C LEU A 603 24.84 -14.72 9.42
N LEU A 604 25.92 -14.99 10.15
CA LEU A 604 26.71 -13.96 10.82
C LEU A 604 27.38 -13.04 9.80
N LEU A 605 27.98 -13.58 8.74
CA LEU A 605 28.57 -12.81 7.65
C LEU A 605 27.54 -11.90 6.97
N ILE A 606 26.36 -12.43 6.64
CA ILE A 606 25.26 -11.64 6.06
C ILE A 606 24.87 -10.51 7.01
N THR A 607 24.78 -10.79 8.31
CA THR A 607 24.39 -9.78 9.31
C THR A 607 25.45 -8.70 9.47
N MET A 608 26.73 -9.06 9.42
CA MET A 608 27.84 -8.11 9.45
C MET A 608 27.82 -7.17 8.23
N GLU A 609 27.69 -7.73 7.02
CA GLU A 609 27.54 -6.94 5.79
C GLU A 609 26.28 -6.06 5.82
N LEU A 610 25.21 -6.53 6.46
CA LEU A 610 24.00 -5.73 6.64
C LEU A 610 24.23 -4.51 7.55
N VAL A 611 24.97 -4.66 8.66
CA VAL A 611 25.28 -3.55 9.57
C VAL A 611 26.17 -2.51 8.89
N SER A 612 27.06 -2.94 8.00
CA SER A 612 27.97 -2.07 7.23
C SER A 612 27.44 -1.67 5.84
N ILE A 613 26.17 -1.95 5.53
CA ILE A 613 25.62 -1.87 4.17
C ILE A 613 25.80 -0.49 3.50
N HIS A 614 25.84 0.58 4.27
CA HIS A 614 25.98 1.94 3.75
C HIS A 614 27.40 2.28 3.27
N ILE A 615 28.43 1.50 3.66
CA ILE A 615 29.81 1.63 3.15
C ILE A 615 29.85 1.38 1.63
N VAL A 616 28.89 0.64 1.07
CA VAL A 616 28.76 0.41 -0.37
C VAL A 616 28.70 1.72 -1.17
N ASN A 617 28.18 2.80 -0.58
CA ASN A 617 28.08 4.10 -1.25
C ASN A 617 29.43 4.83 -1.39
N GLU A 618 30.44 4.40 -0.64
CA GLU A 618 31.80 4.98 -0.67
C GLU A 618 32.71 4.25 -1.68
N LYS A 619 32.25 3.14 -2.26
CA LYS A 619 33.04 2.31 -3.19
C LYS A 619 32.97 2.83 -4.62
N ASN A 620 34.08 2.72 -5.34
CA ASN A 620 34.18 3.13 -6.75
C ASN A 620 33.42 2.15 -7.67
N ALA A 621 33.01 2.57 -8.88
CA ALA A 621 32.21 1.74 -9.78
C ALA A 621 32.84 0.37 -10.13
N CYS A 622 34.17 0.28 -10.20
CA CYS A 622 34.90 -0.98 -10.43
C CYS A 622 34.85 -1.91 -9.20
N GLU A 623 35.01 -1.36 -8.00
CA GLU A 623 34.92 -2.07 -6.72
C GLU A 623 33.49 -2.56 -6.46
N TYR A 624 32.49 -1.74 -6.83
CA TYR A 624 31.08 -2.12 -6.80
C TYR A 624 30.78 -3.30 -7.73
N GLN A 625 31.27 -3.27 -8.98
CA GLN A 625 31.08 -4.37 -9.92
C GLN A 625 31.81 -5.65 -9.48
N GLN A 626 32.99 -5.54 -8.87
CA GLN A 626 33.68 -6.69 -8.27
C GLN A 626 32.93 -7.25 -7.06
N TYR A 627 32.39 -6.39 -6.20
CA TYR A 627 31.58 -6.78 -5.05
C TYR A 627 30.30 -7.53 -5.48
N LEU A 628 29.61 -7.04 -6.52
CA LEU A 628 28.45 -7.73 -7.09
C LEU A 628 28.80 -9.03 -7.85
N LYS A 629 29.97 -9.10 -8.50
CA LYS A 629 30.43 -10.31 -9.22
C LYS A 629 30.85 -11.43 -8.27
N ASN A 630 31.45 -11.09 -7.12
CA ASN A 630 31.87 -12.07 -6.12
C ASN A 630 30.70 -12.55 -5.24
N GLY A 631 29.56 -11.83 -5.25
CA GLY A 631 28.31 -12.21 -4.57
C GLY A 631 27.27 -12.91 -5.47
N LYS A 632 27.56 -13.08 -6.77
CA LYS A 632 26.81 -13.97 -7.68
C LYS A 632 27.46 -15.35 -7.72
#